data_AF-A0A0J9XPX1-F1
#
_entry.id   AF-A0A0J9XPX1-F1
#
_cell.length_a   1.000
_cell.length_b   1.000
_cell.length_c   1.000
_cell.angle_alpha   90.00
_cell.angle_beta   90.00
_cell.angle_gamma   90.00
#
_symmetry.space_group_name_H-M   'P 1'
#
loop_
_entity.id
_entity.type
_entity.pdbx_description
1 polymer ?
#
loop_
_entity_poly.entity_id
_entity_poly.type
_entity_poly.pdbx_seq_one_letter_code
_entity_poly.pdbx_strand_id
1 'polypeptide(L)' 'MVELSGRSTLQHSFDNSVFIIPAVIVAAIVALVTYKLTNSIKLKQKREEEKRRKREEKSKKKS' A
#
# COMPACT_ATOMS: atom_id res chain seq x y z
N MET A 1 -21.58 -7.36 -53.78
CA MET A 1 -21.32 -7.51 -52.33
C MET A 1 -21.55 -6.14 -51.71
N VAL A 2 -22.65 -5.96 -50.98
CA VAL A 2 -22.96 -4.66 -50.35
C VAL A 2 -22.02 -4.53 -49.15
N GLU A 3 -20.99 -3.69 -49.26
CA GLU A 3 -20.17 -3.32 -48.12
C GLU A 3 -21.04 -2.47 -47.19
N LEU A 4 -21.55 -3.09 -46.12
CA LEU A 4 -22.05 -2.36 -44.96
C LEU A 4 -20.86 -1.63 -44.34
N SER A 5 -20.61 -0.41 -44.82
CA SER A 5 -19.76 0.58 -44.15
C SER A 5 -20.50 1.06 -42.89
N GLY A 6 -20.61 0.15 -41.91
CA GLY A 6 -21.06 0.45 -40.56
C GLY A 6 -19.96 1.22 -39.86
N ARG A 7 -19.92 2.55 -40.08
CA ARG A 7 -19.14 3.50 -39.29
C ARG A 7 -19.42 3.21 -37.81
N SER A 8 -18.49 2.50 -37.19
CA SER A 8 -18.52 2.22 -35.75
C SER A 8 -18.11 3.50 -35.03
N THR A 9 -19.04 4.46 -34.92
CA THR A 9 -18.85 5.69 -34.12
C THR A 9 -18.71 5.41 -32.62
N LEU A 10 -18.75 4.12 -32.21
CA LEU A 10 -18.49 3.62 -30.87
C LEU A 10 -17.13 2.91 -30.73
N GLN A 11 -16.30 2.83 -31.78
CA GLN A 11 -14.90 2.39 -31.66
C GLN A 11 -14.01 3.55 -31.20
N HIS A 12 -14.35 4.18 -30.09
CA HIS A 12 -13.40 5.07 -29.42
C HIS A 12 -12.43 4.18 -28.65
N SER A 13 -11.24 3.93 -29.21
CA SER A 13 -10.15 3.32 -28.44
C SER A 13 -9.86 4.28 -27.27
N PHE A 14 -10.14 3.83 -26.05
CA PHE A 14 -9.71 4.56 -24.87
C PHE A 14 -8.21 4.36 -24.72
N ASP A 15 -7.48 5.44 -24.51
CA ASP A 15 -6.09 5.35 -24.13
C ASP A 15 -6.01 4.60 -22.79
N ASN A 16 -5.19 3.53 -22.75
CA ASN A 16 -4.91 2.75 -21.55
C ASN A 16 -4.45 3.63 -20.38
N SER A 17 -3.88 4.82 -20.66
CA SER A 17 -3.51 5.82 -19.68
C SER A 17 -4.64 6.16 -18.70
N VAL A 18 -5.90 6.13 -19.14
CA VAL A 18 -7.08 6.40 -18.30
C VAL A 18 -7.23 5.39 -17.16
N PHE A 19 -6.75 4.16 -17.32
CA PHE A 19 -6.75 3.14 -16.27
C PHE A 19 -5.42 3.08 -15.52
N ILE A 20 -4.31 3.23 -16.23
CA ILE A 20 -2.96 3.12 -15.67
C ILE A 20 -2.71 4.25 -14.67
N ILE A 21 -3.07 5.49 -15.00
CA ILE A 21 -2.78 6.64 -14.13
C ILE A 21 -3.50 6.51 -12.77
N PRO A 22 -4.83 6.27 -12.71
CA PRO A 22 -5.50 6.03 -11.42
C PRO A 22 -4.95 4.82 -10.67
N ALA A 23 -4.64 3.72 -11.38
CA ALA A 23 -4.09 2.53 -10.74
C ALA A 23 -2.74 2.79 -10.06
N VAL A 24 -1.85 3.55 -10.71
CA VAL A 24 -0.56 3.95 -10.13
C VAL A 24 -0.75 4.83 -8.90
N ILE A 25 -1.70 5.77 -8.94
CA ILE A 25 -2.02 6.64 -7.80
C ILE A 25 -2.51 5.81 -6.61
N VAL A 26 -3.45 4.88 -6.85
CA VAL A 26 -3.96 3.99 -5.80
C VAL A 26 -2.84 3.11 -5.23
N ALA A 27 -2.00 2.52 -6.09
CA ALA A 27 -0.86 1.71 -5.66
C ALA A 27 0.11 2.51 -4.78
N ALA A 28 0.41 3.77 -5.15
CA ALA A 28 1.27 4.65 -4.36
C ALA A 28 0.66 4.97 -2.99
N ILE A 29 -0.65 5.25 -2.92
CA ILE A 29 -1.36 5.50 -1.66
C ILE A 29 -1.32 4.25 -0.78
N VAL A 30 -1.64 3.07 -1.33
CA VAL A 30 -1.60 1.80 -0.60
C VAL A 30 -0.20 1.51 -0.05
N ALA A 31 0.85 1.75 -0.85
CA ALA A 31 2.23 1.58 -0.41
C ALA A 31 2.58 2.53 0.75
N LEU A 32 2.21 3.82 0.66
CA LEU A 32 2.45 4.81 1.72
C LEU A 32 1.71 4.47 3.01
N VAL A 33 0.45 4.07 2.93
CA VAL A 33 -0.35 3.67 4.10
C VAL A 33 0.23 2.42 4.74
N THR A 34 0.54 1.39 3.95
CA THR A 34 1.15 0.14 4.44
C THR A 34 2.49 0.40 5.11
N TYR A 35 3.34 1.25 4.52
CA TYR A 35 4.61 1.66 5.11
C TYR A 35 4.43 2.37 6.46
N LYS A 36 3.52 3.36 6.56
CA LYS A 36 3.25 4.08 7.82
C LYS A 36 2.67 3.17 8.89
N LEU A 37 1.75 2.27 8.53
CA LEU A 37 1.18 1.29 9.45
C LEU A 37 2.25 0.33 9.98
N THR A 38 3.07 -0.21 9.10
CA THR A 38 4.16 -1.14 9.46
C THR A 38 5.18 -0.46 10.37
N ASN A 39 5.59 0.76 10.05
CA ASN A 39 6.50 1.54 10.90
C ASN A 39 5.87 1.85 12.27
N SER A 40 4.59 2.19 12.32
CA SER A 40 3.89 2.44 13.58
C SER A 40 3.81 1.19 14.46
N ILE A 41 3.53 0.02 13.86
CA ILE A 41 3.49 -1.26 14.57
C ILE A 41 4.89 -1.61 15.09
N LYS A 42 5.91 -1.52 14.22
CA LYS A 42 7.31 -1.80 14.59
C LYS A 42 7.81 -0.87 15.70
N LEU A 43 7.43 0.41 15.68
CA LEU A 43 7.78 1.36 16.73
C LEU A 43 7.09 1.01 18.06
N LYS A 44 5.82 0.60 18.03
CA LYS A 44 5.10 0.13 19.23
C LYS A 44 5.76 -1.13 19.80
N GLN A 45 6.04 -2.13 18.96
CA GLN A 45 6.71 -3.36 19.38
C GLN A 45 8.09 -3.09 19.99
N LYS A 46 8.91 -2.23 19.36
CA LYS A 46 10.22 -1.85 19.90
C LYS A 46 10.11 -1.20 21.28
N ARG A 47 9.12 -0.32 21.50
CA ARG A 47 8.88 0.31 22.80
C ARG A 47 8.41 -0.69 23.85
N GLU A 48 7.57 -1.65 23.49
CA GLU A 48 7.12 -2.71 24.40
C GLU A 48 8.25 -3.68 24.76
N GLU A 49 9.06 -4.06 23.77
CA GLU A 49 10.24 -4.89 23.97
C GLU A 49 11.27 -4.20 24.87
N GLU A 50 11.55 -2.91 24.65
CA GLU A 50 12.45 -2.14 25.51
C GLU A 50 11.94 -2.06 26.95
N LYS A 51 10.61 -1.90 27.14
CA LYS A 51 9.99 -1.93 28.48
C LYS A 51 10.11 -3.31 29.13
N ARG A 52 9.97 -4.41 28.37
CA ARG A 52 10.13 -5.78 28.89
C ARG A 52 11.59 -6.05 29.29
N ARG A 53 12.54 -5.73 28.43
CA ARG A 53 13.99 -5.86 28.71
C ARG A 53 14.39 -5.08 29.97
N LYS A 54 13.92 -3.84 30.13
CA LYS A 54 14.16 -3.03 31.35
C LYS A 54 13.58 -3.65 32.63
N ARG A 55 12.49 -4.43 32.54
CA ARG A 55 11.91 -5.15 33.70
C ARG A 55 12.74 -6.40 34.03
N GLU A 56 13.14 -7.15 33.01
CA GLU A 56 13.99 -8.35 33.16
C GLU A 56 15.37 -8.01 33.72
N GLU A 57 15.99 -6.91 33.27
CA GLU A 57 17.26 -6.45 33.84
C GLU A 57 17.13 -6.03 35.31
N LYS A 58 16.00 -5.41 35.69
CA LYS A 58 15.73 -5.03 37.08
C LYS A 58 15.45 -6.23 37.98
N SER A 59 14.78 -7.28 37.47
CA SER A 59 14.55 -8.50 38.24
C SER A 59 15.84 -9.32 38.39
N LYS A 60 16.67 -9.42 37.35
CA LYS A 60 17.98 -10.09 37.42
C LYS A 60 18.96 -9.40 38.36
N LYS A 61 18.89 -8.07 38.53
CA LYS A 61 19.72 -7.33 39.49
C LYS A 61 19.25 -7.43 40.94
N LYS A 62 18.03 -7.93 41.19
CA LYS A 62 17.44 -8.06 42.53
C LYS A 62 17.49 -9.49 43.09
N SER A 63 17.78 -10.49 42.26
CA SER A 63 18.03 -11.88 42.66
C SER A 63 19.52 -12.14 42.75
#